data_AF-A8NLR1-F1
#
_entry.id   AF-A8NLR1-F1
#
_cell.length_a   1.000
_cell.length_b   1.000
_cell.length_c   1.000
_cell.angle_alpha   90.00
_cell.angle_beta   90.00
_cell.angle_gamma   90.00
#
_symmetry.space_group_name_H-M   'P 1'
#
loop_
_entity.id
_entity.type
_entity.pdbx_description
1 polymer ?
#
loop_
_entity_poly.entity_id
_entity_poly.type
_entity_poly.pdbx_seq_one_letter_code
_entity_poly.pdbx_strand_id
1 'polypeptide(L)'
;MPFPPTPADSPARPTRASRTSATSTPTRRPTHGSRQPLGANSTQSSPTRRTRSSTKAEREAAQAAATRAQHPSPVVRRTYLHNRTMRPERSSSIASIPSILSDSTLPSLTDLFPPQKPLPLRITDIFMDNALCALCARVPVDAVSLQCGHSFCTKCTREAFRAEFRTKLEDFLDDDAIKVPTSPRTQAEMVATIRKNGRDPEDIFRYQCPMCRATVNESPVPNYVLRSLVSELQRELIVFLMARGTGYRATADDYYKFEGLFL
;
A
#
# COMPACT_ATOMS: atom_id res chain seq x y z
N MET A 1 -5.88 5.06 -56.76
CA MET A 1 -5.27 5.38 -55.45
C MET A 1 -4.27 4.28 -55.13
N PRO A 2 -2.95 4.51 -55.25
CA PRO A 2 -1.95 3.49 -54.94
C PRO A 2 -1.83 3.28 -53.43
N PHE A 3 -1.67 2.02 -53.02
CA PHE A 3 -1.46 1.62 -51.62
C PHE A 3 -0.11 2.11 -51.09
N PRO A 4 0.01 2.47 -49.80
CA PRO A 4 1.29 2.82 -49.21
C PRO A 4 2.20 1.59 -49.07
N PRO A 5 3.53 1.75 -49.21
CA PRO A 5 4.48 0.65 -49.06
C PRO A 5 4.59 0.22 -47.59
N THR A 6 4.77 -1.08 -47.40
CA THR A 6 5.07 -1.75 -46.13
C THR A 6 6.43 -1.31 -45.59
N PRO A 7 6.57 -1.02 -44.29
CA PRO A 7 7.87 -0.73 -43.69
C PRO A 7 8.73 -2.00 -43.59
N ALA A 8 9.98 -1.84 -44.04
CA ALA A 8 11.02 -2.85 -44.09
C ALA A 8 11.53 -3.28 -42.70
N ASP A 9 12.13 -4.46 -42.71
CA ASP A 9 12.66 -5.24 -41.59
C ASP A 9 13.46 -4.46 -40.54
N SER A 10 13.14 -4.72 -39.28
CA SER A 10 13.97 -4.34 -38.12
C SER A 10 15.15 -5.31 -37.98
N PRO A 11 16.38 -4.82 -37.73
CA PRO A 11 17.55 -5.68 -37.60
C PRO A 11 17.51 -6.53 -36.32
N ALA A 12 18.05 -7.74 -36.46
CA ALA A 12 18.08 -8.81 -35.49
C ALA A 12 18.68 -8.39 -34.12
N ARG A 13 18.00 -8.84 -33.06
CA ARG A 13 18.40 -8.72 -31.66
C ARG A 13 19.59 -9.65 -31.37
N PRO A 14 20.67 -9.19 -30.73
CA PRO A 14 21.78 -10.05 -30.37
C PRO A 14 21.37 -11.08 -29.31
N THR A 15 21.62 -12.36 -29.62
CA THR A 15 21.49 -13.50 -28.72
C THR A 15 22.45 -13.37 -27.54
N ARG A 16 21.89 -13.25 -26.33
CA ARG A 16 22.63 -13.28 -25.07
C ARG A 16 23.12 -14.71 -24.82
N ALA A 17 24.43 -14.88 -24.73
CA ALA A 17 25.09 -16.14 -24.41
C ALA A 17 24.64 -16.69 -23.06
N SER A 18 24.18 -17.94 -23.07
CA SER A 18 23.87 -18.75 -21.91
C SER A 18 25.16 -19.12 -21.17
N ARG A 19 25.35 -18.58 -19.95
CA ARG A 19 26.34 -19.14 -19.01
C ARG A 19 25.73 -20.38 -18.38
N THR A 20 26.24 -21.53 -18.79
CA THR A 20 26.13 -22.81 -18.11
C THR A 20 26.93 -22.72 -16.80
N SER A 21 26.24 -22.64 -15.67
CA SER A 21 26.84 -22.88 -14.35
C SER A 21 26.57 -24.32 -13.95
N ALA A 22 27.67 -25.01 -13.69
CA ALA A 22 27.75 -26.43 -13.44
C ALA A 22 27.05 -26.86 -12.14
N THR A 23 26.50 -28.06 -12.25
CA THR A 23 26.08 -29.01 -11.22
C THR A 23 27.02 -29.08 -10.02
N SER A 24 26.47 -28.92 -8.81
CA SER A 24 27.03 -29.52 -7.60
C SER A 24 25.89 -30.07 -6.74
N THR A 25 25.72 -31.38 -6.82
CA THR A 25 24.87 -32.22 -6.00
C THR A 25 25.44 -32.32 -4.58
N PRO A 26 24.65 -32.13 -3.51
CA PRO A 26 25.00 -32.67 -2.20
C PRO A 26 24.15 -33.92 -1.89
N THR A 27 24.91 -34.99 -1.72
CA THR A 27 24.60 -36.32 -1.23
C THR A 27 23.55 -36.37 -0.11
N ARG A 28 22.50 -37.17 -0.33
CA ARG A 28 21.60 -37.71 0.68
C ARG A 28 22.37 -38.39 1.82
N ARG A 29 22.02 -38.08 3.07
CA ARG A 29 22.32 -38.94 4.23
C ARG A 29 21.01 -39.36 4.89
N PRO A 30 20.73 -40.67 5.02
CA PRO A 30 19.57 -41.16 5.74
C PRO A 30 19.96 -41.41 7.21
N THR A 31 19.20 -40.85 8.14
CA THR A 31 19.21 -41.30 9.54
C THR A 31 17.80 -41.70 9.93
N HIS A 32 17.58 -43.02 9.89
CA HIS A 32 16.56 -43.70 10.67
C HIS A 32 16.82 -43.43 12.16
N GLY A 33 15.77 -43.04 12.89
CA GLY A 33 15.84 -42.82 14.33
C GLY A 33 14.45 -42.89 14.95
N SER A 34 14.05 -44.12 15.27
CA SER A 34 13.18 -44.55 16.36
C SER A 34 11.93 -43.74 16.74
N ARG A 35 10.78 -44.34 16.43
CA ARG A 35 9.53 -44.24 17.19
C ARG A 35 9.79 -44.61 18.66
N GLN A 36 9.22 -43.82 19.58
CA GLN A 36 8.86 -44.23 20.95
C GLN A 36 7.69 -43.38 21.47
N PRO A 37 6.97 -43.86 22.50
CA PRO A 37 5.50 -43.86 22.53
C PRO A 37 4.86 -42.70 23.31
N LEU A 38 3.55 -42.55 23.07
CA LEU A 38 2.59 -41.72 23.79
C LEU A 38 2.62 -42.04 25.29
N GLY A 39 3.15 -41.11 26.08
CA GLY A 39 3.00 -41.07 27.54
C GLY A 39 1.92 -40.07 27.91
N ALA A 40 0.76 -40.57 28.33
CA ALA A 40 -0.26 -39.80 29.03
C ALA A 40 0.28 -39.46 30.44
N ASN A 41 0.29 -38.18 30.81
CA ASN A 41 0.38 -37.78 32.21
C ASN A 41 -0.56 -36.61 32.47
N SER A 42 -1.72 -36.98 33.03
CA SER A 42 -2.59 -36.11 33.80
C SER A 42 -1.87 -35.69 35.07
N THR A 43 -1.53 -34.41 35.17
CA THR A 43 -1.26 -33.76 36.46
C THR A 43 -2.30 -32.67 36.66
N GLN A 44 -3.28 -32.99 37.51
CA GLN A 44 -4.20 -32.05 38.13
C GLN A 44 -3.39 -31.15 39.06
N SER A 45 -3.22 -29.88 38.67
CA SER A 45 -2.64 -28.85 39.52
C SER A 45 -3.77 -28.09 40.20
N SER A 46 -3.91 -28.32 41.50
CA SER A 46 -4.84 -27.63 42.40
C SER A 46 -4.70 -26.09 42.34
N PRO A 47 -5.81 -25.34 42.38
CA PRO A 47 -5.76 -23.89 42.46
C PRO A 47 -5.34 -23.45 43.88
N THR A 48 -4.10 -23.01 44.04
CA THR A 48 -3.68 -22.29 45.24
C THR A 48 -4.32 -20.91 45.25
N ARG A 49 -5.32 -20.76 46.12
CA ARG A 49 -6.04 -19.53 46.43
C ARG A 49 -5.09 -18.51 47.04
N ARG A 50 -4.38 -17.75 46.20
CA ARG A 50 -3.63 -16.54 46.62
C ARG A 50 -4.63 -15.43 46.95
N THR A 51 -4.89 -15.23 48.24
CA THR A 51 -5.51 -14.02 48.76
C THR A 51 -4.56 -12.84 48.53
N ARG A 52 -4.78 -12.07 47.45
CA ARG A 52 -4.13 -10.76 47.26
C ARG A 52 -4.72 -9.77 48.25
N SER A 53 -4.00 -9.52 49.33
CA SER A 53 -4.17 -8.33 50.16
C SER A 53 -3.69 -7.12 49.36
N SER A 54 -4.60 -6.52 48.56
CA SER A 54 -4.32 -5.24 47.88
C SER A 54 -4.01 -4.20 48.94
N THR A 55 -2.82 -3.63 48.89
CA THR A 55 -2.45 -2.56 49.83
C THR A 55 -3.31 -1.33 49.55
N LYS A 56 -3.55 -0.51 50.58
CA LYS A 56 -4.31 0.74 50.47
C LYS A 56 -3.79 1.63 49.34
N ALA A 57 -2.47 1.61 49.10
CA ALA A 57 -1.81 2.33 48.02
C ALA A 57 -2.24 1.87 46.61
N GLU A 58 -2.46 0.57 46.38
CA GLU A 58 -2.95 0.09 45.07
C GLU A 58 -4.40 0.50 44.80
N ARG A 59 -5.24 0.55 45.86
CA ARG A 59 -6.62 1.04 45.73
C ARG A 59 -6.66 2.54 45.46
N GLU A 60 -5.83 3.33 46.12
CA GLU A 60 -5.75 4.78 45.88
C GLU A 60 -5.19 5.09 44.48
N ALA A 61 -4.22 4.33 43.98
CA ALA A 61 -3.71 4.47 42.61
C ALA A 61 -4.76 4.09 41.54
N ALA A 62 -5.52 3.01 41.75
CA ALA A 62 -6.59 2.62 40.84
C ALA A 62 -7.75 3.64 40.83
N GLN A 63 -8.05 4.24 41.98
CA GLN A 63 -9.12 5.23 42.10
C GLN A 63 -8.71 6.58 41.48
N ALA A 64 -7.42 6.96 41.54
CA ALA A 64 -6.87 8.11 40.82
C ALA A 64 -6.83 7.90 39.29
N ALA A 65 -6.65 6.66 38.82
CA ALA A 65 -6.75 6.34 37.40
C ALA A 65 -8.19 6.42 36.88
N ALA A 66 -9.18 6.03 37.69
CA ALA A 66 -10.60 6.06 37.32
C ALA A 66 -11.18 7.49 37.21
N THR A 67 -10.76 8.42 38.07
CA THR A 67 -11.17 9.84 37.97
C THR A 67 -10.58 10.54 36.75
N ARG A 68 -9.42 10.11 36.25
CA ARG A 68 -8.81 10.68 35.04
C ARG A 68 -9.58 10.32 33.75
N ALA A 69 -10.41 9.27 33.77
CA ALA A 69 -11.21 8.84 32.63
C ALA A 69 -12.52 9.65 32.43
N GLN A 70 -12.89 10.54 33.36
CA GLN A 70 -14.12 11.33 33.28
C GLN A 70 -13.94 12.74 32.69
N HIS A 71 -12.72 13.13 32.31
CA HIS A 71 -12.54 14.36 31.55
C HIS A 71 -12.83 14.10 30.08
N PRO A 72 -13.89 14.70 29.49
CA PRO A 72 -14.10 14.63 28.06
C PRO A 72 -12.85 15.17 27.38
N SER A 73 -12.26 14.35 26.49
CA SER A 73 -11.12 14.78 25.69
C SER A 73 -11.47 16.12 25.05
N PRO A 74 -10.60 17.14 25.14
CA PRO A 74 -10.88 18.43 24.53
C PRO A 74 -11.20 18.17 23.06
N VAL A 75 -12.39 18.62 22.63
CA VAL A 75 -12.79 18.56 21.23
C VAL A 75 -11.73 19.32 20.46
N VAL A 76 -10.79 18.60 19.86
CA VAL A 76 -9.80 19.16 18.96
C VAL A 76 -10.58 19.64 17.75
N ARG A 77 -11.03 20.90 17.79
CA ARG A 77 -11.48 21.62 16.62
C ARG A 77 -10.29 21.70 15.67
N ARG A 78 -10.20 20.72 14.76
CA ARG A 78 -9.37 20.85 13.56
C ARG A 78 -9.96 21.99 12.75
N THR A 79 -9.48 23.19 13.00
CA THR A 79 -9.63 24.30 12.08
C THR A 79 -8.85 23.90 10.82
N TYR A 80 -9.57 23.42 9.81
CA TYR A 80 -9.03 23.29 8.46
C TYR A 80 -8.71 24.69 7.96
N LEU A 81 -7.53 25.20 8.33
CA LEU A 81 -6.94 26.36 7.67
C LEU A 81 -6.70 25.96 6.23
N HIS A 82 -7.66 26.31 5.38
CA HIS A 82 -7.55 26.26 3.93
C HIS A 82 -6.45 27.24 3.50
N ASN A 83 -5.19 26.83 3.62
CA ASN A 83 -4.09 27.47 2.90
C ASN A 83 -4.14 27.02 1.44
N ARG A 84 -5.20 27.44 0.73
CA ARG A 84 -5.11 27.67 -0.71
C ARG A 84 -4.46 29.02 -0.86
N THR A 85 -3.14 29.06 -0.86
CA THR A 85 -2.42 30.12 -1.56
C THR A 85 -2.74 29.93 -3.04
N MET A 86 -3.88 30.48 -3.46
CA MET A 86 -4.18 30.71 -4.86
C MET A 86 -2.97 31.45 -5.42
N ARG A 87 -2.18 30.75 -6.24
CA ARG A 87 -1.13 31.38 -7.04
C ARG A 87 -1.85 32.48 -7.84
N PRO A 88 -1.53 33.76 -7.68
CA PRO A 88 -2.15 34.80 -8.48
C PRO A 88 -1.88 34.45 -9.93
N GLU A 89 -2.95 34.15 -10.67
CA GLU A 89 -2.86 33.97 -12.11
C GLU A 89 -2.31 35.28 -12.65
N ARG A 90 -1.06 35.25 -13.13
CA ARG A 90 -0.58 36.31 -14.01
C ARG A 90 -1.49 36.25 -15.22
N SER A 91 -2.39 37.22 -15.31
CA SER A 91 -3.09 37.61 -16.52
C SER A 91 -2.03 37.98 -17.55
N SER A 92 -1.46 36.95 -18.17
CA SER A 92 -0.59 37.08 -19.31
C SER A 92 -1.49 37.66 -20.39
N SER A 93 -1.16 38.88 -20.81
CA SER A 93 -1.81 39.59 -21.90
C SER A 93 -2.18 38.62 -23.01
N ILE A 94 -3.48 38.61 -23.33
CA ILE A 94 -4.13 37.88 -24.42
C ILE A 94 -3.18 37.90 -25.62
N ALA A 95 -2.53 36.76 -25.88
CA ALA A 95 -1.81 36.58 -27.12
C ALA A 95 -2.84 36.73 -28.23
N SER A 96 -2.61 37.70 -29.13
CA SER A 96 -3.44 37.94 -30.28
C SER A 96 -3.56 36.64 -31.06
N ILE A 97 -4.74 36.01 -31.01
CA ILE A 97 -5.02 34.80 -31.78
C ILE A 97 -4.93 35.22 -33.25
N PRO A 98 -3.97 34.71 -34.03
CA PRO A 98 -3.89 35.04 -35.44
C PRO A 98 -5.20 34.65 -36.12
N SER A 99 -5.79 35.58 -36.88
CA SER A 99 -7.03 35.38 -37.64
C SER A 99 -6.81 34.41 -38.81
N ILE A 100 -6.64 33.12 -38.52
CA ILE A 100 -6.48 32.06 -39.53
C ILE A 100 -7.81 31.38 -39.88
N LEU A 101 -8.94 31.87 -39.35
CA LEU A 101 -10.26 31.26 -39.53
C LEU A 101 -11.08 32.04 -40.58
N SER A 102 -10.69 31.91 -41.84
CA SER A 102 -11.50 32.35 -42.98
C SER A 102 -11.82 31.22 -43.96
N ASP A 103 -11.21 30.03 -43.80
CA ASP A 103 -11.48 28.89 -44.68
C ASP A 103 -12.64 28.05 -44.14
N SER A 104 -13.77 28.14 -44.84
CA SER A 104 -15.08 27.55 -44.54
C SER A 104 -15.16 26.02 -44.63
N THR A 105 -14.03 25.31 -44.60
CA THR A 105 -13.95 23.85 -44.80
C THR A 105 -13.44 23.12 -43.56
N LEU A 106 -13.82 23.58 -42.37
CA LEU A 106 -13.56 22.80 -41.16
C LEU A 106 -14.47 21.57 -41.15
N PRO A 107 -13.92 20.35 -41.00
CA PRO A 107 -14.73 19.16 -40.80
C PRO A 107 -15.64 19.36 -39.60
N SER A 108 -16.87 18.85 -39.68
CA SER A 108 -17.82 18.96 -38.58
C SER A 108 -17.17 18.49 -37.29
N LEU A 109 -17.31 19.26 -36.21
CA LEU A 109 -16.78 18.88 -34.90
C LEU A 109 -17.27 17.47 -34.49
N THR A 110 -18.42 17.02 -35.01
CA THR A 110 -18.93 15.66 -34.81
C THR A 110 -18.07 14.57 -35.45
N ASP A 111 -17.31 14.87 -36.51
CA ASP A 111 -16.47 13.91 -37.21
C ASP A 111 -15.07 13.79 -36.58
N LEU A 112 -14.68 14.80 -35.78
CA LEU A 112 -13.42 14.80 -35.04
C LEU A 112 -13.52 14.08 -33.69
N PHE A 113 -14.74 13.82 -33.19
CA PHE A 113 -14.93 13.08 -31.95
C PHE A 113 -15.63 11.74 -32.24
N PRO A 114 -15.02 10.60 -31.88
CA PRO A 114 -15.66 9.31 -32.03
C PRO A 114 -17.02 9.31 -31.29
N PRO A 115 -18.02 8.57 -31.78
CA PRO A 115 -19.33 8.50 -31.15
C PRO A 115 -19.14 8.16 -29.67
N GLN A 116 -19.56 9.09 -28.82
CA GLN A 116 -19.27 8.96 -27.40
C GLN A 116 -20.09 7.81 -26.81
N LYS A 117 -19.44 6.99 -25.99
CA LYS A 117 -20.13 5.98 -25.18
C LYS A 117 -21.26 6.66 -24.38
N PRO A 118 -22.39 5.96 -24.12
CA PRO A 118 -23.44 6.49 -23.26
C PRO A 118 -22.87 6.91 -21.90
N LEU A 119 -23.41 7.99 -21.33
CA LEU A 119 -22.89 8.63 -20.11
C LEU A 119 -22.57 7.64 -18.96
N PRO A 120 -23.42 6.64 -18.64
CA PRO A 120 -23.12 5.67 -17.59
C PRO A 120 -21.81 4.90 -17.83
N LEU A 121 -21.55 4.46 -19.07
CA LEU A 121 -20.33 3.72 -19.39
C LEU A 121 -19.10 4.62 -19.27
N ARG A 122 -19.20 5.89 -19.63
CA ARG A 122 -18.10 6.86 -19.46
C ARG A 122 -17.78 7.10 -17.98
N ILE A 123 -18.81 7.20 -17.13
CA ILE A 123 -18.62 7.35 -15.68
C ILE A 123 -17.94 6.11 -15.12
N THR A 124 -18.35 4.90 -15.55
CA THR A 124 -17.69 3.65 -15.15
C THR A 124 -16.24 3.61 -15.61
N ASP A 125 -15.94 3.98 -16.86
CA ASP A 125 -14.56 4.04 -17.37
C ASP A 125 -13.71 4.99 -16.52
N ILE A 126 -14.18 6.22 -16.31
CA ILE A 126 -13.48 7.21 -15.47
C ILE A 126 -13.27 6.68 -14.05
N PHE A 127 -14.27 6.04 -13.47
CA PHE A 127 -14.15 5.44 -12.16
C PHE A 127 -13.09 4.34 -12.16
N MET A 128 -13.12 3.40 -13.09
CA MET A 128 -12.17 2.29 -13.16
C MET A 128 -10.74 2.77 -13.43
N ASP A 129 -10.56 3.76 -14.30
CA ASP A 129 -9.25 4.33 -14.59
C ASP A 129 -8.60 5.00 -13.36
N ASN A 130 -9.43 5.49 -12.41
CA ASN A 130 -8.96 6.21 -11.23
C ASN A 130 -9.08 5.42 -9.91
N ALA A 131 -9.83 4.31 -9.90
CA ALA A 131 -10.10 3.52 -8.71
C ALA A 131 -9.31 2.22 -8.66
N LEU A 132 -8.42 1.94 -9.61
CA LEU A 132 -7.55 0.78 -9.59
C LEU A 132 -6.21 1.09 -8.93
N CYS A 133 -5.74 0.16 -8.10
CA CYS A 133 -4.39 0.23 -7.55
C CYS A 133 -3.36 0.03 -8.68
N ALA A 134 -2.49 1.02 -8.90
CA ALA A 134 -1.47 0.95 -9.95
C ALA A 134 -0.44 -0.19 -9.77
N LEU A 135 -0.35 -0.82 -8.60
CA LEU A 135 0.56 -1.94 -8.33
C LEU A 135 -0.02 -3.30 -8.72
N CYS A 136 -1.33 -3.51 -8.56
CA CYS A 136 -1.96 -4.82 -8.81
C CYS A 136 -3.10 -4.78 -9.83
N ALA A 137 -3.44 -3.60 -10.37
CA ALA A 137 -4.53 -3.35 -11.31
C ALA A 137 -5.89 -3.87 -10.82
N ARG A 138 -6.12 -3.86 -9.49
CA ARG A 138 -7.38 -4.24 -8.84
C ARG A 138 -7.93 -3.08 -8.02
N VAL A 139 -9.23 -3.10 -7.78
CA VAL A 139 -9.89 -2.18 -6.86
C VAL A 139 -9.26 -2.34 -5.46
N PRO A 140 -8.75 -1.27 -4.83
CA PRO A 140 -7.99 -1.38 -3.61
C PRO A 140 -8.87 -1.71 -2.42
N VAL A 141 -8.84 -2.98 -2.02
CA VAL A 141 -9.31 -3.40 -0.70
C VAL A 141 -8.37 -2.79 0.34
N ASP A 142 -8.95 -2.14 1.35
CA ASP A 142 -8.20 -1.43 2.37
C ASP A 142 -7.25 -0.35 1.82
N ALA A 143 -7.79 0.51 0.94
CA ALA A 143 -7.05 1.62 0.40
C ALA A 143 -6.37 2.47 1.48
N VAL A 144 -5.12 2.86 1.20
CA VAL A 144 -4.33 3.82 1.97
C VAL A 144 -3.81 4.90 1.03
N SER A 145 -3.73 6.12 1.53
CA SER A 145 -3.19 7.28 0.84
C SER A 145 -1.80 7.61 1.37
N LEU A 146 -0.88 7.86 0.44
CA LEU A 146 0.43 8.42 0.74
C LEU A 146 0.30 9.95 0.89
N GLN A 147 1.31 10.60 1.49
CA GLN A 147 1.36 12.06 1.63
C GLN A 147 1.27 12.83 0.31
N CYS A 148 1.65 12.21 -0.81
CA CYS A 148 1.51 12.77 -2.15
C CYS A 148 0.08 12.65 -2.74
N GLY A 149 -0.88 12.13 -1.99
CA GLY A 149 -2.28 11.98 -2.39
C GLY A 149 -2.63 10.69 -3.14
N HIS A 150 -1.63 9.95 -3.62
CA HIS A 150 -1.83 8.68 -4.31
C HIS A 150 -2.31 7.56 -3.38
N SER A 151 -3.26 6.75 -3.85
CA SER A 151 -3.83 5.64 -3.09
C SER A 151 -3.51 4.27 -3.68
N PHE A 152 -3.30 3.30 -2.79
CA PHE A 152 -2.96 1.92 -3.16
C PHE A 152 -3.59 0.94 -2.16
N CYS A 153 -3.58 -0.36 -2.46
CA CYS A 153 -3.91 -1.40 -1.48
C CYS A 153 -2.90 -1.37 -0.32
N THR A 154 -3.37 -1.55 0.92
CA THR A 154 -2.49 -1.66 2.10
C THR A 154 -1.36 -2.69 1.87
N LYS A 155 -1.72 -3.89 1.37
CA LYS A 155 -0.77 -4.97 1.08
C LYS A 155 0.28 -4.56 0.04
N CYS A 156 -0.15 -3.98 -1.08
CA CYS A 156 0.76 -3.61 -2.17
C CYS A 156 1.74 -2.50 -1.74
N THR A 157 1.26 -1.48 -1.01
CA THR A 157 2.15 -0.45 -0.45
C THR A 157 3.17 -1.05 0.51
N ARG A 158 2.74 -1.97 1.38
CA ARG A 158 3.63 -2.62 2.35
C ARG A 158 4.71 -3.45 1.65
N GLU A 159 4.35 -4.22 0.63
CA GLU A 159 5.29 -5.01 -0.16
C GLU A 159 6.27 -4.13 -0.94
N ALA A 160 5.80 -3.03 -1.55
CA ALA A 160 6.64 -2.08 -2.26
C ALA A 160 7.67 -1.42 -1.32
N PHE A 161 7.23 -0.90 -0.17
CA PHE A 161 8.13 -0.28 0.81
C PHE A 161 9.08 -1.30 1.44
N ARG A 162 8.62 -2.54 1.67
CA ARG A 162 9.48 -3.63 2.14
C ARG A 162 10.59 -3.96 1.13
N ALA A 163 10.29 -3.97 -0.17
CA ALA A 163 11.27 -4.21 -1.21
C ALA A 163 12.30 -3.08 -1.26
N GLU A 164 11.85 -1.82 -1.28
CA GLU A 164 12.75 -0.65 -1.27
C GLU A 164 13.63 -0.63 -0.01
N PHE A 165 13.06 -0.92 1.16
CA PHE A 165 13.80 -1.01 2.42
C PHE A 165 14.94 -2.03 2.34
N ARG A 166 14.68 -3.24 1.80
CA ARG A 166 15.71 -4.27 1.64
C ARG A 166 16.83 -3.82 0.72
N THR A 167 16.50 -3.26 -0.44
CA THR A 167 17.51 -2.75 -1.39
C THR A 167 18.39 -1.68 -0.76
N LYS A 168 17.85 -0.84 0.13
CA LYS A 168 18.66 0.15 0.87
C LYS A 168 19.59 -0.46 1.91
N LEU A 169 19.24 -1.62 2.45
CA LEU A 169 20.03 -2.34 3.46
C LEU A 169 21.07 -3.29 2.86
N GLU A 170 20.86 -3.78 1.63
CA GLU A 170 21.77 -4.70 0.91
C GLU A 170 23.21 -4.14 0.81
N ASP A 171 23.38 -2.83 0.82
CA ASP A 171 24.70 -2.18 0.78
C ASP A 171 25.54 -2.40 2.06
N PHE A 172 24.94 -2.83 3.18
CA PHE A 172 25.66 -2.83 4.47
C PHE A 172 25.23 -3.89 5.50
N LEU A 173 24.19 -4.68 5.24
CA LEU A 173 23.83 -5.84 6.07
C LEU A 173 23.89 -7.12 5.26
N ASP A 174 24.40 -8.19 5.86
CA ASP A 174 24.33 -9.53 5.26
C ASP A 174 22.86 -9.93 5.03
N ASP A 175 22.58 -10.62 3.92
CA ASP A 175 21.22 -11.00 3.49
C ASP A 175 20.40 -11.68 4.59
N ASP A 176 21.05 -12.52 5.41
CA ASP A 176 20.42 -13.26 6.51
C ASP A 176 19.98 -12.37 7.69
N ALA A 177 20.54 -11.17 7.79
CA ALA A 177 20.23 -10.19 8.84
C ALA A 177 19.09 -9.23 8.45
N ILE A 178 18.69 -9.17 7.18
CA ILE A 178 17.69 -8.20 6.70
C ILE A 178 16.27 -8.63 7.09
N LYS A 179 15.92 -8.41 8.36
CA LYS A 179 14.56 -8.56 8.88
C LYS A 179 13.88 -7.20 8.95
N VAL A 180 12.78 -7.07 8.22
CA VAL A 180 11.94 -5.87 8.24
C VAL A 180 11.33 -5.74 9.64
N PRO A 181 11.50 -4.60 10.33
CA PRO A 181 10.94 -4.42 11.65
C PRO A 181 9.42 -4.58 11.60
N THR A 182 8.86 -5.34 12.55
CA THR A 182 7.41 -5.52 12.68
C THR A 182 6.87 -4.97 14.00
N SER A 183 7.74 -4.38 14.81
CA SER A 183 7.41 -3.80 16.11
C SER A 183 8.29 -2.58 16.40
N PRO A 184 7.82 -1.64 17.23
CA PRO A 184 8.63 -0.47 17.63
C PRO A 184 9.97 -0.86 18.27
N ARG A 185 10.02 -1.98 19.00
CA ARG A 185 11.25 -2.50 19.61
C ARG A 185 12.26 -2.94 18.56
N THR A 186 11.85 -3.80 17.63
CA THR A 186 12.72 -4.25 16.52
C THR A 186 13.15 -3.10 15.63
N GLN A 187 12.33 -2.05 15.52
CA GLN A 187 12.64 -0.86 14.77
C GLN A 187 13.73 -0.02 15.47
N ALA A 188 13.62 0.18 16.78
CA ALA A 188 14.65 0.87 17.55
C ALA A 188 16.01 0.13 17.47
N GLU A 189 15.99 -1.21 17.52
CA GLU A 189 17.18 -2.05 17.33
C GLU A 189 17.79 -1.89 15.92
N MET A 190 16.94 -1.83 14.88
CA MET A 190 17.38 -1.57 13.51
C MET A 190 17.99 -0.16 13.36
N VAL A 191 17.34 0.86 13.94
CA VAL A 191 17.85 2.24 13.95
C VAL A 191 19.21 2.34 14.62
N ALA A 192 19.40 1.67 15.75
CA ALA A 192 20.69 1.59 16.42
C ALA A 192 21.75 0.93 15.55
N THR A 193 21.39 -0.16 14.85
CA THR A 193 22.27 -0.85 13.90
C THR A 193 22.67 0.03 12.72
N ILE A 194 21.72 0.76 12.12
CA ILE A 194 21.99 1.68 11.00
C ILE A 194 22.96 2.79 11.44
N ARG A 195 22.71 3.40 12.61
CA ARG A 195 23.61 4.44 13.18
C ARG A 195 25.01 3.90 13.48
N LYS A 196 25.12 2.67 14.00
CA LYS A 196 26.41 2.02 14.27
C LYS A 196 27.25 1.83 13.00
N ASN A 197 26.60 1.67 11.85
CA ASN A 197 27.24 1.57 10.54
C ASN A 197 27.48 2.93 9.85
N GLY A 198 27.27 4.06 10.56
CA GLY A 198 27.57 5.40 10.05
C GLY A 198 26.59 5.93 8.99
N ARG A 199 25.38 5.37 8.92
CA ARG A 199 24.31 5.83 8.01
C ARG A 199 23.22 6.56 8.78
N ASP A 200 22.55 7.50 8.13
CA ASP A 200 21.38 8.17 8.70
C ASP A 200 20.14 7.25 8.55
N PRO A 201 19.46 6.88 9.66
CA PRO A 201 18.19 6.17 9.59
C PRO A 201 17.14 6.85 8.71
N GLU A 202 17.10 8.19 8.67
CA GLU A 202 16.07 8.89 7.88
C GLU A 202 16.14 8.56 6.39
N ASP A 203 17.34 8.39 5.83
CA ASP A 203 17.51 8.06 4.42
C ASP A 203 17.06 6.64 4.08
N ILE A 204 17.17 5.72 5.06
CA ILE A 204 16.72 4.33 4.94
C ILE A 204 15.20 4.23 5.04
N PHE A 205 14.57 4.98 5.95
CA PHE A 205 13.12 4.96 6.22
C PHE A 205 12.31 5.97 5.40
N ARG A 206 12.91 6.61 4.40
CA ARG A 206 12.20 7.32 3.32
C ARG A 206 11.84 6.33 2.24
N TYR A 207 10.69 6.50 1.59
CA TYR A 207 10.25 5.64 0.48
C TYR A 207 9.89 6.47 -0.73
N GLN A 208 9.77 5.84 -1.90
CA GLN A 208 9.29 6.48 -3.11
C GLN A 208 7.88 6.03 -3.45
N CYS A 209 6.99 6.99 -3.74
CA CYS A 209 5.67 6.69 -4.28
C CYS A 209 5.81 5.92 -5.62
N PRO A 210 5.19 4.73 -5.78
CA PRO A 210 5.32 3.97 -7.02
C PRO A 210 4.74 4.65 -8.27
N MET A 211 3.84 5.62 -8.11
CA MET A 211 3.25 6.37 -9.24
C MET A 211 4.02 7.63 -9.61
N CYS A 212 4.28 8.52 -8.65
CA CYS A 212 4.86 9.84 -8.93
C CYS A 212 6.31 10.01 -8.47
N ARG A 213 6.89 9.01 -7.80
CA ARG A 213 8.24 9.07 -7.22
C ARG A 213 8.46 10.24 -6.25
N ALA A 214 7.39 10.75 -5.65
CA ALA A 214 7.51 11.66 -4.52
C ALA A 214 8.00 10.88 -3.30
N THR A 215 8.92 11.48 -2.55
CA THR A 215 9.38 10.93 -1.27
C THR A 215 8.22 10.83 -0.30
N VAL A 216 8.14 9.71 0.42
CA VAL A 216 7.17 9.39 1.47
C VAL A 216 7.95 9.10 2.74
N ASN A 217 7.75 9.93 3.75
CA ASN A 217 8.39 9.80 5.07
C ASN A 217 7.36 9.63 6.20
N GLU A 218 6.07 9.75 5.91
CA GLU A 218 4.99 9.49 6.85
C GLU A 218 4.27 8.17 6.56
N SER A 219 3.72 7.56 7.62
CA SER A 219 2.95 6.33 7.52
C SER A 219 1.68 6.54 6.66
N PRO A 220 1.36 5.64 5.71
CA PRO A 220 0.16 5.73 4.89
C PRO A 220 -1.11 5.84 5.72
N VAL A 221 -1.97 6.80 5.38
CA VAL A 221 -3.23 7.05 6.08
C VAL A 221 -4.35 6.24 5.41
N PRO A 222 -5.22 5.52 6.15
CA PRO A 222 -6.37 4.85 5.56
C PRO A 222 -7.26 5.81 4.75
N ASN A 223 -7.56 5.46 3.50
CA ASN A 223 -8.46 6.24 2.65
C ASN A 223 -9.91 5.77 2.88
N TYR A 224 -10.55 6.33 3.91
CA TYR A 224 -11.92 5.95 4.30
C TYR A 224 -12.97 6.21 3.22
N VAL A 225 -12.78 7.25 2.39
CA VAL A 225 -13.70 7.57 1.30
C VAL A 225 -13.67 6.46 0.24
N LEU A 226 -12.47 6.08 -0.20
CA LEU A 226 -12.32 5.01 -1.19
C LEU A 226 -12.78 3.66 -0.63
N ARG A 227 -12.47 3.36 0.65
CA ARG A 227 -12.96 2.15 1.33
C ARG A 227 -14.48 2.08 1.37
N SER A 228 -15.15 3.19 1.72
CA SER A 228 -16.61 3.26 1.76
C SER A 228 -17.20 3.03 0.37
N LEU A 229 -16.69 3.75 -0.64
CA LEU A 229 -17.15 3.64 -2.03
C LEU A 229 -16.98 2.22 -2.59
N VAL A 230 -15.83 1.60 -2.36
CA VAL A 230 -15.55 0.22 -2.79
C VAL A 230 -16.47 -0.77 -2.07
N SER A 231 -16.70 -0.59 -0.77
CA SER A 231 -17.57 -1.48 0.02
C SER A 231 -19.02 -1.42 -0.44
N GLU A 232 -19.54 -0.23 -0.72
CA GLU A 232 -20.90 -0.07 -1.26
C GLU A 232 -21.01 -0.65 -2.67
N LEU A 233 -20.03 -0.40 -3.55
CA LEU A 233 -20.02 -1.00 -4.90
C LEU A 233 -19.97 -2.54 -4.84
N GLN A 234 -19.16 -3.10 -3.94
CA GLN A 234 -19.08 -4.54 -3.73
C GLN A 234 -20.41 -5.11 -3.23
N ARG A 235 -21.11 -4.41 -2.32
CA ARG A 235 -22.42 -4.83 -1.83
C ARG A 235 -23.43 -4.92 -2.97
N GLU A 236 -23.52 -3.88 -3.79
CA GLU A 236 -24.43 -3.86 -4.96
C GLU A 236 -24.09 -4.97 -5.96
N LEU A 237 -22.80 -5.18 -6.23
CA LEU A 237 -22.35 -6.25 -7.13
C LEU A 237 -22.71 -7.64 -6.56
N ILE A 238 -22.56 -7.85 -5.26
CA ILE A 238 -22.93 -9.12 -4.61
C ILE A 238 -24.43 -9.37 -4.73
N VAL A 239 -25.28 -8.37 -4.44
CA VAL A 239 -26.74 -8.50 -4.57
C VAL A 239 -27.11 -8.86 -6.01
N PHE A 240 -26.51 -8.19 -7.00
CA PHE A 240 -26.72 -8.46 -8.41
C PHE A 240 -26.29 -9.89 -8.82
N LEU A 241 -25.14 -10.34 -8.36
CA LEU A 241 -24.62 -11.68 -8.65
C LEU A 241 -25.43 -12.78 -7.95
N MET A 242 -25.87 -12.55 -6.72
CA MET A 242 -26.76 -13.46 -5.98
C MET A 242 -28.11 -13.61 -6.70
N ALA A 243 -28.68 -12.52 -7.20
CA ALA A 243 -29.92 -12.57 -8.01
C ALA A 243 -29.76 -13.40 -9.29
N ARG A 244 -28.54 -13.56 -9.81
CA ARG A 244 -28.21 -14.37 -10.98
C ARG A 244 -27.78 -15.80 -10.66
N GLY A 245 -27.81 -16.21 -9.38
CA GLY A 245 -27.44 -17.57 -8.96
C GLY A 245 -25.95 -17.88 -9.03
N THR A 246 -25.09 -16.89 -9.27
CA THR A 246 -23.63 -17.08 -9.24
C THR A 246 -23.15 -16.95 -7.79
N GLY A 247 -22.93 -18.06 -7.10
CA GLY A 247 -22.51 -18.06 -5.70
C GLY A 247 -21.17 -17.34 -5.49
N TYR A 248 -21.18 -16.20 -4.79
CA TYR A 248 -19.97 -15.48 -4.38
C TYR A 248 -19.63 -15.80 -2.92
N ARG A 249 -18.37 -16.11 -2.63
CA ARG A 249 -17.86 -16.37 -1.26
C ARG A 249 -16.74 -15.37 -0.95
N ALA A 250 -16.97 -14.49 0.02
CA ALA A 250 -15.93 -13.58 0.51
C ALA A 250 -15.03 -14.28 1.54
N THR A 251 -13.72 -14.10 1.46
CA THR A 251 -12.76 -14.49 2.50
C THR A 251 -12.41 -13.28 3.35
N ALA A 252 -12.44 -13.43 4.68
CA ALA A 252 -11.93 -12.43 5.60
C ALA A 252 -10.41 -12.59 5.69
N ASP A 253 -9.63 -11.56 5.31
CA ASP A 253 -8.17 -11.56 5.45
C ASP A 253 -7.73 -10.71 6.65
N ASP A 254 -6.68 -11.20 7.33
CA ASP A 254 -6.12 -10.66 8.58
C ASP A 254 -5.42 -9.30 8.41
N TYR A 255 -5.72 -8.40 9.35
CA TYR A 255 -5.25 -7.01 9.39
C TYR A 255 -3.94 -6.87 10.18
N TYR A 256 -2.82 -6.59 9.50
CA TYR A 256 -1.63 -6.02 10.13
C TYR A 256 -1.19 -4.76 9.39
N LYS A 257 -1.31 -3.62 10.09
CA LYS A 257 -0.97 -2.26 9.62
C LYS A 257 0.56 -2.06 9.66
N PHE A 258 1.07 -1.03 9.00
CA PHE A 258 2.48 -0.73 8.62
C PHE A 258 3.54 -0.62 9.74
N GLU A 259 3.39 -1.37 10.84
CA GLU A 259 4.27 -1.32 12.00
C GLU A 259 5.73 -1.62 11.61
N GLY A 260 6.63 -0.73 12.03
CA GLY A 260 8.07 -0.87 11.84
C GLY A 260 8.64 -0.38 10.51
N LEU A 261 7.81 0.05 9.56
CA LEU A 261 8.27 0.65 8.29
C LEU A 261 8.50 2.17 8.37
N PHE A 262 8.04 2.87 9.40
CA PHE A 262 8.12 4.34 9.50
C PHE A 262 8.63 4.75 10.88
N LEU A 263 9.60 5.66 10.92
CA LEU A 263 10.21 6.20 12.16
C LEU A 263 9.23 7.04 12.99
#